data_AF-A0A2A4J4Z4-F1
#
_entry.id   AF-A0A2A4J4Z4-F1
#
_cell.length_a   1.000
_cell.length_b   1.000
_cell.length_c   1.000
_cell.angle_alpha   90.00
_cell.angle_beta   90.00
_cell.angle_gamma   90.00
#
_symmetry.space_group_name_H-M   'P 1'
#
loop_
_entity.id
_entity.type
_entity.pdbx_description
1 polymer ?
#
loop_
_entity_poly.entity_id
_entity_poly.type
_entity_poly.pdbx_seq_one_letter_code
_entity_poly.pdbx_strand_id
1 'polypeptide(L)'
;MAVDSKNAENNKTADKTLNVNGGDLNGTNVIKNRFSKTKEYDNMTNVKLDKEHESIKNEKVEEESWEGLSHFQRLRRMISLITVEPILACYVMPSVLSILATQNLYLEKACRVNLQFDHHICDALTLRETANYTAEEEAVQRLVASVTGWKTVLQSFLPCGILIFLGAYSDRVGQRKVCMLLPIVGEFLTSIGLIVNTYFFYELPVEVAAVTEAIFPALTGGWFTMFMGVFSYIADITTEEQRTLRIGIVNLFHSVGVPVGAALSGILVRKIGLYGVFSVSATLYVLSFIYGFIRIKEVKKSDPSVKPSANCCEWLRTFFDTRYVKETFVVAFKKGPNNRRIRVIMLVVVMCVIIGPIY
;
A
#
# COMPACT_ATOMS: atom_id res chain seq x y z
N MET A 1 53.56 10.29 -39.62
CA MET A 1 54.62 9.28 -39.85
C MET A 1 53.98 8.08 -40.51
N ALA A 2 54.51 7.70 -41.66
CA ALA A 2 53.96 6.75 -42.61
C ALA A 2 54.33 5.28 -42.29
N VAL A 3 53.95 4.40 -43.24
CA VAL A 3 54.38 3.01 -43.52
C VAL A 3 53.30 1.97 -43.12
N ASP A 4 52.47 1.45 -44.05
CA ASP A 4 52.67 0.29 -44.99
C ASP A 4 52.83 -1.06 -44.23
N SER A 5 52.34 -2.25 -44.63
CA SER A 5 51.69 -2.77 -45.84
C SER A 5 51.31 -4.27 -45.64
N LYS A 6 50.32 -4.76 -46.42
CA LYS A 6 50.15 -6.08 -47.12
C LYS A 6 50.19 -7.47 -46.42
N ASN A 7 49.16 -8.29 -46.81
CA ASN A 7 49.13 -9.72 -47.23
C ASN A 7 49.70 -10.84 -46.30
N ALA A 8 49.29 -12.12 -46.31
CA ALA A 8 48.23 -12.94 -46.89
C ALA A 8 48.37 -14.39 -46.31
N GLU A 9 47.35 -15.24 -46.57
CA GLU A 9 47.37 -16.73 -46.66
C GLU A 9 47.22 -17.68 -45.43
N ASN A 10 46.06 -18.39 -45.46
CA ASN A 10 45.83 -19.85 -45.44
C ASN A 10 46.52 -20.78 -44.42
N ASN A 11 45.75 -21.55 -43.62
CA ASN A 11 45.40 -22.97 -43.87
C ASN A 11 44.66 -23.66 -42.67
N LYS A 12 43.63 -24.47 -42.97
CA LYS A 12 43.36 -25.89 -42.53
C LYS A 12 43.51 -26.28 -41.03
N THR A 13 42.70 -27.10 -40.35
CA THR A 13 41.73 -28.19 -40.66
C THR A 13 41.06 -28.60 -39.33
N ALA A 14 39.82 -29.11 -39.35
CA ALA A 14 39.43 -30.37 -38.69
C ALA A 14 37.92 -30.62 -38.85
N ASP A 15 37.61 -31.56 -39.74
CA ASP A 15 36.31 -32.19 -39.96
C ASP A 15 36.29 -33.55 -39.23
N LYS A 16 35.12 -33.96 -38.72
CA LYS A 16 34.81 -35.37 -38.40
C LYS A 16 33.29 -35.61 -38.39
N THR A 17 32.81 -35.98 -39.58
CA THR A 17 31.99 -37.18 -39.89
C THR A 17 30.71 -37.45 -39.09
N LEU A 18 29.58 -37.49 -39.81
CA LEU A 18 28.66 -38.63 -39.79
C LEU A 18 28.02 -38.79 -41.19
N ASN A 19 28.18 -39.99 -41.74
CA ASN A 19 27.82 -40.43 -43.08
C ASN A 19 26.55 -41.29 -43.00
N VAL A 20 25.55 -41.05 -43.86
CA VAL A 20 24.52 -42.04 -44.23
C VAL A 20 24.25 -41.92 -45.73
N ASN A 21 24.38 -43.05 -46.42
CA ASN A 21 24.36 -43.27 -47.86
C ASN A 21 22.97 -43.14 -48.52
N GLY A 22 22.97 -42.73 -49.79
CA GLY A 22 22.28 -43.44 -50.89
C GLY A 22 20.88 -42.95 -51.31
N GLY A 23 20.75 -42.55 -52.59
CA GLY A 23 19.49 -42.62 -53.35
C GLY A 23 19.02 -41.33 -54.03
N ASP A 24 19.38 -41.18 -55.30
CA ASP A 24 18.60 -40.65 -56.43
C ASP A 24 17.62 -39.45 -56.31
N LEU A 25 17.88 -38.48 -57.21
CA LEU A 25 16.94 -37.67 -58.02
C LEU A 25 16.10 -36.55 -57.36
N ASN A 26 16.21 -35.35 -57.97
CA ASN A 26 15.28 -34.19 -57.92
C ASN A 26 15.12 -33.39 -56.60
N GLY A 27 16.15 -32.60 -56.22
CA GLY A 27 16.10 -31.71 -55.03
C GLY A 27 15.94 -30.20 -55.28
N THR A 28 16.16 -29.68 -56.49
CA THR A 28 16.37 -28.23 -56.69
C THR A 28 15.08 -27.40 -56.74
N ASN A 29 13.92 -28.00 -57.05
CA ASN A 29 12.63 -27.31 -57.08
C ASN A 29 11.90 -27.28 -55.73
N VAL A 30 12.26 -28.17 -54.79
CA VAL A 30 11.60 -28.28 -53.48
C VAL A 30 12.11 -27.21 -52.50
N ILE A 31 13.40 -26.85 -52.58
CA ILE A 31 14.02 -25.85 -51.69
C ILE A 31 13.55 -24.42 -52.04
N LYS A 32 13.37 -24.12 -53.33
CA LYS A 32 12.90 -22.80 -53.80
C LYS A 32 11.44 -22.54 -53.41
N ASN A 33 10.58 -23.57 -53.47
CA ASN A 33 9.19 -23.50 -53.03
C ASN A 33 9.03 -23.42 -51.50
N ARG A 34 9.98 -23.96 -50.72
CA ARG A 34 9.96 -23.82 -49.26
C ARG A 34 10.35 -22.40 -48.84
N PHE A 35 11.35 -21.78 -49.49
CA PHE A 35 11.74 -20.39 -49.23
C PHE A 35 10.68 -19.35 -49.65
N SER A 36 9.95 -19.59 -50.74
CA SER A 36 8.82 -18.71 -51.11
C SER A 36 7.65 -18.82 -50.13
N LYS A 37 7.31 -20.04 -49.69
CA LYS A 37 6.28 -20.26 -48.66
C LYS A 37 6.65 -19.62 -47.32
N THR A 38 7.90 -19.70 -46.88
CA THR A 38 8.34 -19.05 -45.63
C THR A 38 8.24 -17.53 -45.72
N LYS A 39 8.65 -16.92 -46.85
CA LYS A 39 8.49 -15.47 -47.07
C LYS A 39 7.03 -15.03 -47.13
N GLU A 40 6.14 -15.85 -47.69
CA GLU A 40 4.70 -15.57 -47.78
C GLU A 40 4.00 -15.73 -46.42
N TYR A 41 4.42 -16.70 -45.61
CA TYR A 41 3.99 -16.84 -44.21
C TYR A 41 4.51 -15.70 -43.32
N ASP A 42 5.77 -15.28 -43.48
CA ASP A 42 6.34 -14.15 -42.74
C ASP A 42 5.67 -12.83 -43.14
N ASN A 43 5.38 -12.61 -44.43
CA ASN A 43 4.61 -11.46 -44.88
C ASN A 43 3.16 -11.48 -44.38
N MET A 44 2.48 -12.63 -44.39
CA MET A 44 1.12 -12.75 -43.85
C MET A 44 1.09 -12.50 -42.33
N THR A 45 2.13 -12.90 -41.61
CA THR A 45 2.27 -12.69 -40.17
C THR A 45 2.58 -11.23 -39.85
N ASN A 46 3.46 -10.58 -40.62
CA ASN A 46 3.73 -9.14 -40.50
C ASN A 46 2.50 -8.31 -40.86
N VAL A 47 1.77 -8.63 -41.94
CA VAL A 47 0.52 -7.94 -42.30
C VAL A 47 -0.58 -8.14 -41.24
N LYS A 48 -0.61 -9.29 -40.55
CA LYS A 48 -1.51 -9.51 -39.41
C LYS A 48 -1.07 -8.73 -38.17
N LEU A 49 0.21 -8.72 -37.84
CA LEU A 49 0.75 -7.91 -36.73
C LEU A 49 0.56 -6.42 -36.99
N ASP A 50 0.74 -5.95 -38.22
CA ASP A 50 0.54 -4.56 -38.61
C ASP A 50 -0.95 -4.19 -38.55
N LYS A 51 -1.86 -5.06 -38.99
CA LYS A 51 -3.32 -4.88 -38.83
C LYS A 51 -3.76 -4.94 -37.37
N GLU A 52 -3.13 -5.77 -36.55
CA GLU A 52 -3.40 -5.87 -35.11
C GLU A 52 -2.87 -4.61 -34.40
N HIS A 53 -1.67 -4.13 -34.75
CA HIS A 53 -1.13 -2.84 -34.31
C HIS A 53 -1.94 -1.64 -34.80
N GLU A 54 -2.52 -1.70 -36.00
CA GLU A 54 -3.38 -0.66 -36.58
C GLU A 54 -4.78 -0.70 -35.95
N SER A 55 -5.29 -1.88 -35.59
CA SER A 55 -6.51 -2.04 -34.80
C SER A 55 -6.34 -1.57 -33.35
N ILE A 56 -5.19 -1.83 -32.73
CA ILE A 56 -4.83 -1.34 -31.39
C ILE A 56 -4.53 0.17 -31.43
N LYS A 57 -3.98 0.70 -32.53
CA LYS A 57 -3.86 2.14 -32.76
C LYS A 57 -5.22 2.80 -32.92
N ASN A 58 -6.13 2.20 -33.69
CA ASN A 58 -7.49 2.73 -33.85
C ASN A 58 -8.32 2.61 -32.57
N GLU A 59 -8.07 1.59 -31.73
CA GLU A 59 -8.70 1.44 -30.40
C GLU A 59 -8.07 2.37 -29.34
N LYS A 60 -6.80 2.81 -29.52
CA LYS A 60 -6.13 3.81 -28.66
C LYS A 60 -6.28 5.25 -29.12
N VAL A 61 -6.65 5.50 -30.38
CA VAL A 61 -6.91 6.84 -30.94
C VAL A 61 -8.35 7.31 -30.65
N GLU A 62 -9.21 6.47 -30.08
CA GLU A 62 -10.35 6.94 -29.27
C GLU A 62 -9.89 7.48 -27.90
N GLU A 63 -8.89 8.36 -27.92
CA GLU A 63 -8.64 9.31 -26.84
C GLU A 63 -9.86 10.25 -26.73
N GLU A 64 -10.80 9.81 -25.90
CA GLU A 64 -11.35 10.59 -24.79
C GLU A 64 -11.74 12.05 -25.08
N SER A 65 -12.54 12.26 -26.12
CA SER A 65 -13.32 13.49 -26.21
C SER A 65 -14.36 13.53 -25.08
N TRP A 66 -14.19 14.48 -24.15
CA TRP A 66 -15.22 14.86 -23.17
C TRP A 66 -16.40 15.58 -23.83
N GLU A 67 -16.28 15.95 -25.10
CA GLU A 67 -17.27 16.72 -25.83
C GLU A 67 -18.43 15.81 -26.23
N GLY A 68 -19.61 16.08 -25.66
CA GLY A 68 -20.85 15.36 -25.97
C GLY A 68 -21.42 14.46 -24.87
N LEU A 69 -20.69 14.16 -23.78
CA LEU A 69 -21.25 13.37 -22.68
C LEU A 69 -22.19 14.18 -21.79
N SER A 70 -23.38 13.64 -21.50
CA SER A 70 -24.31 14.18 -20.49
C SER A 70 -23.64 14.26 -19.11
N HIS A 71 -24.00 15.25 -18.29
CA HIS A 71 -23.45 15.42 -16.92
C HIS A 71 -23.50 14.12 -16.10
N PHE A 72 -24.56 13.30 -16.28
CA PHE A 72 -24.69 12.01 -15.61
C PHE A 72 -23.71 10.95 -16.14
N GLN A 73 -23.44 10.95 -17.45
CA GLN A 73 -22.45 10.06 -18.08
C GLN A 73 -21.03 10.48 -17.71
N ARG A 74 -20.75 11.79 -17.66
CA ARG A 74 -19.48 12.34 -17.15
C ARG A 74 -19.24 11.95 -15.69
N LEU A 75 -20.26 12.09 -14.84
CA LEU A 75 -20.19 11.69 -13.43
C LEU A 75 -20.02 10.17 -13.27
N ARG A 76 -20.77 9.35 -14.02
CA ARG A 76 -20.64 7.89 -14.01
C ARG A 76 -19.26 7.44 -14.48
N ARG A 77 -18.70 8.10 -15.50
CA ARG A 77 -17.34 7.82 -16.01
C ARG A 77 -16.27 8.25 -15.00
N MET A 78 -16.42 9.41 -14.36
CA MET A 78 -15.58 9.81 -13.22
C MET A 78 -15.64 8.79 -12.06
N ILE A 79 -16.83 8.33 -11.68
CA ILE A 79 -16.99 7.30 -10.62
C ILE A 79 -16.37 5.96 -11.03
N SER A 80 -16.33 5.64 -12.33
CA SER A 80 -15.63 4.44 -12.83
C SER A 80 -14.12 4.55 -12.72
N LEU A 81 -13.58 5.78 -12.81
CA LEU A 81 -12.15 6.10 -12.66
C LEU A 81 -11.73 6.15 -11.18
N ILE A 82 -12.66 6.40 -10.26
CA ILE A 82 -12.42 6.33 -8.80
C ILE A 82 -12.34 4.86 -8.38
N THR A 83 -11.20 4.45 -7.82
CA THR A 83 -10.90 3.07 -7.43
C THR A 83 -10.56 2.96 -5.94
N VAL A 84 -9.38 3.41 -5.54
CA VAL A 84 -8.83 3.28 -4.18
C VAL A 84 -8.87 4.59 -3.38
N GLU A 85 -9.25 5.68 -4.01
CA GLU A 85 -9.33 7.01 -3.38
C GLU A 85 -10.39 7.05 -2.25
N PRO A 86 -11.61 6.50 -2.42
CA PRO A 86 -12.64 6.58 -1.38
C PRO A 86 -12.34 5.68 -0.18
N ILE A 87 -11.75 4.50 -0.40
CA ILE A 87 -11.36 3.63 0.71
C ILE A 87 -10.26 4.28 1.55
N LEU A 88 -9.32 4.98 0.91
CA LEU A 88 -8.28 5.72 1.63
C LEU A 88 -8.88 6.91 2.40
N ALA A 89 -9.77 7.68 1.78
CA ALA A 89 -10.46 8.78 2.46
C ALA A 89 -11.28 8.27 3.66
N CYS A 90 -12.05 7.19 3.49
CA CYS A 90 -12.82 6.54 4.55
C CYS A 90 -11.95 5.77 5.57
N TYR A 91 -10.65 5.63 5.37
CA TYR A 91 -9.71 5.13 6.38
C TYR A 91 -9.08 6.29 7.17
N VAL A 92 -8.59 7.31 6.45
CA VAL A 92 -7.88 8.46 7.02
C VAL A 92 -8.82 9.33 7.86
N MET A 93 -10.01 9.65 7.35
CA MET A 93 -10.96 10.52 8.05
C MET A 93 -11.36 10.00 9.45
N PRO A 94 -11.87 8.77 9.62
CA PRO A 94 -12.22 8.26 10.95
C PRO A 94 -10.99 8.06 11.85
N SER A 95 -9.81 7.80 11.27
CA SER A 95 -8.56 7.67 12.03
C SER A 95 -8.18 9.01 12.66
N VAL A 96 -8.11 10.08 11.85
CA VAL A 96 -7.82 11.43 12.35
C VAL A 96 -8.91 11.93 13.27
N LEU A 97 -10.17 11.59 12.99
CA LEU A 97 -11.30 11.89 13.86
C LEU A 97 -11.10 11.32 15.27
N SER A 98 -10.65 10.06 15.37
CA SER A 98 -10.40 9.39 16.65
C SER A 98 -9.17 9.92 17.38
N ILE A 99 -8.15 10.46 16.70
CA ILE A 99 -6.93 10.96 17.34
C ILE A 99 -7.24 11.98 18.45
N LEU A 100 -8.02 13.05 18.18
CA LEU A 100 -8.30 14.05 19.22
C LEU A 100 -9.16 13.48 20.35
N ALA A 101 -10.11 12.60 20.04
CA ALA A 101 -10.92 11.94 21.05
C ALA A 101 -10.06 11.09 21.98
N THR A 102 -9.12 10.32 21.44
CA THR A 102 -8.22 9.51 22.26
C THR A 102 -7.25 10.36 23.07
N GLN A 103 -6.76 11.48 22.54
CA GLN A 103 -5.94 12.42 23.30
C GLN A 103 -6.70 13.01 24.50
N ASN A 104 -7.97 13.40 24.31
CA ASN A 104 -8.81 13.87 25.42
C ASN A 104 -9.11 12.74 26.41
N LEU A 105 -9.39 11.52 25.94
CA LEU A 105 -9.57 10.35 26.79
C LEU A 105 -8.34 10.08 27.67
N TYR A 106 -7.13 10.24 27.12
CA TYR A 106 -5.89 10.05 27.86
C TYR A 106 -5.72 11.10 28.95
N LEU A 107 -5.96 12.38 28.64
CA LEU A 107 -5.90 13.46 29.62
C LEU A 107 -6.91 13.25 30.77
N GLU A 108 -8.15 12.91 30.44
CA GLU A 108 -9.20 12.69 31.44
C GLU A 108 -8.91 11.46 32.32
N LYS A 109 -8.44 10.35 31.74
CA LYS A 109 -8.07 9.15 32.49
C LYS A 109 -6.82 9.37 33.35
N ALA A 110 -5.80 10.03 32.81
CA ALA A 110 -4.60 10.38 33.56
C ALA A 110 -4.93 11.22 34.80
N CYS A 111 -5.84 12.20 34.66
CA CYS A 111 -6.28 13.05 35.77
C CYS A 111 -7.14 12.31 36.80
N ARG A 112 -8.20 11.63 36.37
CA ARG A 112 -9.23 11.06 37.26
C ARG A 112 -8.89 9.69 37.82
N VAL A 113 -8.20 8.84 37.04
CA VAL A 113 -7.99 7.42 37.38
C VAL A 113 -6.59 7.20 37.91
N ASN A 114 -5.57 7.68 37.19
CA ASN A 114 -4.18 7.43 37.55
C ASN A 114 -3.69 8.35 38.68
N LEU A 115 -3.90 9.66 38.56
CA LEU A 115 -3.48 10.65 39.56
C LEU A 115 -4.53 10.93 40.65
N GLN A 116 -5.79 10.54 40.40
CA GLN A 116 -6.91 10.65 41.34
C GLN A 116 -7.10 12.07 41.89
N PHE A 117 -6.95 13.10 41.04
CA PHE A 117 -7.26 14.48 41.42
C PHE A 117 -8.76 14.71 41.57
N ASP A 118 -9.12 15.74 42.34
CA ASP A 118 -10.51 16.12 42.54
C ASP A 118 -11.21 16.45 41.22
N HIS A 119 -12.49 16.08 41.12
CA HIS A 119 -13.26 16.23 39.88
C HIS A 119 -13.26 17.66 39.33
N HIS A 120 -13.33 18.67 40.19
CA HIS A 120 -13.33 20.08 39.78
C HIS A 120 -12.02 20.51 39.10
N ILE A 121 -10.88 19.93 39.50
CA ILE A 121 -9.57 20.17 38.88
C ILE A 121 -9.58 19.56 37.48
N CYS A 122 -9.97 18.30 37.35
CA CYS A 122 -10.02 17.62 36.06
C CYS A 122 -11.02 18.26 35.08
N ASP A 123 -12.17 18.75 35.57
CA ASP A 123 -13.14 19.50 34.75
C ASP A 123 -12.53 20.81 34.23
N ALA A 124 -11.83 21.57 35.07
CA ALA A 124 -11.12 22.79 34.68
C ALA A 124 -10.04 22.51 33.62
N LEU A 125 -9.26 21.43 33.79
CA LEU A 125 -8.26 21.01 32.81
C LEU A 125 -8.89 20.63 31.45
N THR A 126 -10.03 19.92 31.45
CA THR A 126 -10.77 19.60 30.22
C THR A 126 -11.29 20.85 29.52
N LEU A 127 -11.73 21.86 30.27
CA LEU A 127 -12.18 23.16 29.75
C LEU A 127 -11.03 24.10 29.33
N ARG A 128 -9.77 23.68 29.52
CA ARG A 128 -8.55 24.48 29.27
C ARG A 128 -8.43 25.72 30.16
N GLU A 129 -8.98 25.66 31.37
CA GLU A 129 -8.88 26.70 32.40
C GLU A 129 -7.72 26.40 33.37
N THR A 130 -6.47 26.57 32.90
CA THR A 130 -5.28 26.04 33.61
C THR A 130 -4.54 27.05 34.49
N ALA A 131 -4.99 28.31 34.56
CA ALA A 131 -4.26 29.39 35.24
C ALA A 131 -3.97 29.12 36.74
N ASN A 132 -4.83 28.36 37.41
CA ASN A 132 -4.69 28.03 38.84
C ASN A 132 -4.17 26.61 39.12
N TYR A 133 -4.00 25.77 38.08
CA TYR A 133 -3.73 24.33 38.22
C TYR A 133 -2.50 23.88 37.39
N THR A 134 -1.46 24.72 37.35
CA THR A 134 -0.29 24.49 36.50
C THR A 134 0.53 23.26 36.93
N ALA A 135 0.58 22.95 38.22
CA ALA A 135 1.30 21.78 38.73
C ALA A 135 0.58 20.48 38.38
N GLU A 136 -0.75 20.48 38.46
CA GLU A 136 -1.61 19.36 38.12
C GLU A 136 -1.62 19.11 36.61
N GLU A 137 -1.69 20.19 35.81
CA GLU A 137 -1.53 20.11 34.35
C GLU A 137 -0.20 19.48 33.96
N GLU A 138 0.91 19.92 34.57
CA GLU A 138 2.23 19.36 34.31
C GLU A 138 2.31 17.87 34.68
N ALA A 139 1.74 17.46 35.82
CA ALA A 139 1.71 16.07 36.24
C ALA A 139 0.92 15.18 35.25
N VAL A 140 -0.26 15.62 34.83
CA VAL A 140 -1.10 14.92 33.85
C VAL A 140 -0.39 14.82 32.51
N GLN A 141 0.19 15.92 32.01
CA GLN A 141 0.90 15.94 30.74
C GLN A 141 2.16 15.07 30.74
N ARG A 142 2.92 15.07 31.85
CA ARG A 142 4.09 14.17 32.01
C ARG A 142 3.68 12.70 31.93
N LEU A 143 2.57 12.31 32.56
CA LEU A 143 2.04 10.95 32.48
C LEU A 143 1.59 10.59 31.06
N VAL A 144 0.79 11.45 30.41
CA VAL A 144 0.32 11.23 29.03
C VAL A 144 1.48 11.18 28.04
N ALA A 145 2.51 12.02 28.22
CA ALA A 145 3.72 12.01 27.41
C ALA A 145 4.49 10.69 27.58
N SER A 146 4.66 10.22 28.81
CA SER A 146 5.28 8.91 29.08
C SER A 146 4.51 7.78 28.40
N VAL A 147 3.19 7.78 28.53
CA VAL A 147 2.29 6.79 27.91
C VAL A 147 2.40 6.79 26.39
N THR A 148 2.37 7.98 25.79
CA THR A 148 2.51 8.16 24.34
C THR A 148 3.89 7.72 23.85
N GLY A 149 4.94 7.95 24.66
CA GLY A 149 6.31 7.54 24.35
C GLY A 149 6.44 6.04 24.16
N TRP A 150 6.11 5.23 25.18
CA TRP A 150 6.24 3.78 25.07
C TRP A 150 5.22 3.17 24.09
N LYS A 151 4.03 3.78 23.95
CA LYS A 151 3.04 3.39 22.95
C LYS A 151 3.59 3.52 21.52
N THR A 152 4.30 4.61 21.23
CA THR A 152 4.91 4.85 19.91
C THR A 152 5.98 3.81 19.59
N VAL A 153 6.77 3.40 20.60
CA VAL A 153 7.73 2.31 20.46
C VAL A 153 7.01 1.01 20.09
N LEU A 154 5.91 0.69 20.78
CA LEU A 154 5.09 -0.50 20.50
C LEU A 154 4.50 -0.47 19.08
N GLN A 155 3.95 0.68 18.68
CA GLN A 155 3.38 0.93 17.35
C GLN A 155 4.42 0.97 16.22
N SER A 156 5.72 1.13 16.53
CA SER A 156 6.78 1.13 15.52
C SER A 156 7.47 -0.23 15.42
N PHE A 157 7.74 -0.87 16.56
CA PHE A 157 8.52 -2.10 16.62
C PHE A 157 7.73 -3.32 16.12
N LEU A 158 6.50 -3.50 16.58
CA LEU A 158 5.67 -4.64 16.21
C LEU A 158 5.34 -4.70 14.70
N PRO A 159 4.87 -3.61 14.06
CA PRO A 159 4.56 -3.67 12.64
C PRO A 159 5.82 -3.81 11.77
N CYS A 160 7.02 -3.44 12.22
CA CYS A 160 8.25 -3.73 11.46
C CYS A 160 8.39 -5.22 11.11
N GLY A 161 8.09 -6.11 12.08
CA GLY A 161 8.11 -7.55 11.84
C GLY A 161 7.06 -7.96 10.80
N ILE A 162 5.81 -7.54 11.02
CA ILE A 162 4.66 -7.94 10.20
C ILE A 162 4.75 -7.36 8.78
N LEU A 163 5.21 -6.12 8.63
CA LEU A 163 5.38 -5.43 7.35
C LEU A 163 6.39 -6.15 6.44
N ILE A 164 7.43 -6.77 7.00
CA ILE A 164 8.39 -7.56 6.21
C ILE A 164 7.69 -8.77 5.60
N PHE A 165 6.88 -9.50 6.38
CA PHE A 165 6.11 -10.64 5.88
C PHE A 165 5.02 -10.20 4.91
N LEU A 166 4.25 -9.17 5.28
CA LEU A 166 3.12 -8.67 4.50
C LEU A 166 3.57 -8.05 3.18
N GLY A 167 4.67 -7.31 3.17
CA GLY A 167 5.27 -6.76 1.95
C GLY A 167 5.78 -7.86 1.03
N ALA A 168 6.53 -8.84 1.56
CA ALA A 168 7.00 -9.98 0.77
C ALA A 168 5.83 -10.81 0.21
N TYR A 169 4.79 -11.05 1.01
CA TYR A 169 3.58 -11.73 0.61
C TYR A 169 2.84 -10.95 -0.49
N SER A 170 2.63 -9.64 -0.29
CA SER A 170 1.94 -8.77 -1.23
C SER A 170 2.64 -8.75 -2.60
N ASP A 171 3.97 -8.67 -2.61
CA ASP A 171 4.75 -8.59 -3.84
C ASP A 171 4.83 -9.92 -4.60
N ARG A 172 4.80 -11.06 -3.90
CA ARG A 172 4.89 -12.39 -4.51
C ARG A 172 3.55 -12.96 -4.91
N VAL A 173 2.58 -12.93 -4.00
CA VAL A 173 1.25 -13.51 -4.19
C VAL A 173 0.35 -12.55 -4.96
N GLY A 174 0.69 -11.26 -5.02
CA GLY A 174 -0.07 -10.24 -5.75
C GLY A 174 -1.43 -9.93 -5.12
N GLN A 175 -1.70 -10.42 -3.91
CA GLN A 175 -2.96 -10.18 -3.21
C GLN A 175 -2.94 -8.81 -2.52
N ARG A 176 -3.30 -7.77 -3.27
CA ARG A 176 -3.31 -6.38 -2.79
C ARG A 176 -4.54 -6.08 -1.95
N LYS A 177 -5.67 -6.76 -2.22
CA LYS A 177 -6.93 -6.54 -1.49
C LYS A 177 -6.79 -6.80 0.01
N VAL A 178 -6.12 -7.89 0.39
CA VAL A 178 -5.92 -8.23 1.80
C VAL A 178 -5.07 -7.17 2.52
N CYS A 179 -4.06 -6.63 1.85
CA CYS A 179 -3.23 -5.56 2.39
C CYS A 179 -4.03 -4.27 2.67
N MET A 180 -5.08 -3.98 1.91
CA MET A 180 -5.93 -2.81 2.17
C MET A 180 -7.03 -3.07 3.22
N LEU A 181 -7.59 -4.28 3.26
CA LEU A 181 -8.67 -4.61 4.20
C LEU A 181 -8.17 -4.89 5.63
N LEU A 182 -6.98 -5.47 5.77
CA LEU A 182 -6.43 -5.83 7.08
C LEU A 182 -6.25 -4.62 8.03
N PRO A 183 -5.68 -3.47 7.61
CA PRO A 183 -5.59 -2.27 8.44
C PRO A 183 -6.94 -1.72 8.86
N ILE A 184 -7.95 -1.77 7.99
CA ILE A 184 -9.31 -1.29 8.29
C ILE A 184 -9.92 -2.11 9.44
N VAL A 185 -9.72 -3.43 9.43
CA VAL A 185 -10.15 -4.30 10.53
C VAL A 185 -9.41 -3.95 11.82
N GLY A 186 -8.11 -3.67 11.76
CA GLY A 186 -7.32 -3.26 12.93
C GLY A 186 -7.85 -1.98 13.56
N GLU A 187 -8.09 -0.93 12.77
CA GLU A 187 -8.63 0.33 13.29
C GLU A 187 -10.08 0.21 13.80
N PHE A 188 -10.87 -0.66 13.18
CA PHE A 188 -12.22 -0.97 13.67
C PHE A 188 -12.16 -1.63 15.06
N LEU A 189 -11.25 -2.60 15.26
CA LEU A 189 -11.02 -3.23 16.56
C LEU A 189 -10.48 -2.23 17.59
N THR A 190 -9.59 -1.33 17.19
CA THR A 190 -9.16 -0.20 18.03
C THR A 190 -10.35 0.65 18.48
N SER A 191 -11.24 1.01 17.54
CA SER A 191 -12.42 1.83 17.85
C SER A 191 -13.34 1.13 18.86
N ILE A 192 -13.58 -0.19 18.69
CA ILE A 192 -14.34 -0.99 19.66
C ILE A 192 -13.63 -1.04 21.02
N GLY A 193 -12.33 -1.28 21.02
CA GLY A 193 -11.54 -1.34 22.26
C GLY A 193 -11.55 0.00 23.02
N LEU A 194 -11.51 1.12 22.31
CA LEU A 194 -11.62 2.46 22.90
C LEU A 194 -13.03 2.74 23.44
N ILE A 195 -14.08 2.24 22.76
CA ILE A 195 -15.46 2.26 23.28
C ILE A 195 -15.54 1.49 24.60
N VAL A 196 -14.97 0.29 24.68
CA VAL A 196 -14.94 -0.51 25.92
C VAL A 196 -14.14 0.22 27.02
N ASN A 197 -13.03 0.86 26.67
CA ASN A 197 -12.25 1.66 27.62
C ASN A 197 -13.00 2.90 28.12
N THR A 198 -13.88 3.46 27.30
CA THR A 198 -14.74 4.58 27.70
C THR A 198 -15.93 4.09 28.51
N TYR A 199 -16.41 2.85 28.30
CA TYR A 199 -17.42 2.23 29.16
C TYR A 199 -16.91 2.04 30.59
N PHE A 200 -15.77 1.36 30.70
CA PHE A 200 -15.08 1.09 31.96
C PHE A 200 -14.10 2.22 32.26
N PHE A 201 -14.62 3.45 32.32
CA PHE A 201 -13.80 4.64 32.41
C PHE A 201 -12.99 4.67 33.71
N TYR A 202 -13.62 4.35 34.84
CA TYR A 202 -13.00 4.46 36.18
C TYR A 202 -12.22 3.21 36.59
N GLU A 203 -12.48 2.07 35.95
CA GLU A 203 -11.86 0.78 36.27
C GLU A 203 -10.58 0.54 35.47
N LEU A 204 -10.46 1.13 34.28
CA LEU A 204 -9.32 0.92 33.38
C LEU A 204 -8.43 2.16 33.34
N PRO A 205 -7.13 2.03 33.69
CA PRO A 205 -6.19 3.14 33.68
C PRO A 205 -5.78 3.50 32.25
N VAL A 206 -5.11 4.64 32.08
CA VAL A 206 -4.73 5.18 30.75
C VAL A 206 -3.84 4.22 29.95
N GLU A 207 -3.03 3.41 30.63
CA GLU A 207 -2.13 2.43 30.02
C GLU A 207 -2.89 1.37 29.23
N VAL A 208 -4.06 0.93 29.71
CA VAL A 208 -4.89 -0.06 29.01
C VAL A 208 -5.46 0.53 27.72
N ALA A 209 -5.88 1.79 27.74
CA ALA A 209 -6.33 2.49 26.55
C ALA A 209 -5.19 2.63 25.53
N ALA A 210 -3.97 2.91 25.99
CA ALA A 210 -2.78 3.00 25.14
C ALA A 210 -2.34 1.68 24.52
N VAL A 211 -2.37 0.58 25.29
CA VAL A 211 -2.12 -0.76 24.73
C VAL A 211 -3.19 -1.11 23.69
N THR A 212 -4.46 -0.84 23.99
CA THR A 212 -5.59 -1.12 23.09
C THR A 212 -5.43 -0.40 21.76
N GLU A 213 -5.05 0.89 21.79
CA GLU A 213 -4.83 1.68 20.59
C GLU A 213 -3.54 1.29 19.83
N ALA A 214 -2.53 0.78 20.53
CA ALA A 214 -1.29 0.35 19.90
C ALA A 214 -1.39 -1.02 19.23
N ILE A 215 -2.03 -1.99 19.89
CA ILE A 215 -1.86 -3.40 19.56
C ILE A 215 -2.56 -3.80 18.26
N PHE A 216 -3.80 -3.34 18.02
CA PHE A 216 -4.52 -3.73 16.82
C PHE A 216 -3.90 -3.15 15.54
N PRO A 217 -3.56 -1.85 15.45
CA PRO A 217 -2.90 -1.30 14.28
C PRO A 217 -1.48 -1.85 14.11
N ALA A 218 -0.78 -2.15 15.20
CA ALA A 218 0.54 -2.80 15.15
C ALA A 218 0.48 -4.20 14.52
N LEU A 219 -0.55 -4.99 14.86
CA LEU A 219 -0.74 -6.34 14.34
C LEU A 219 -1.25 -6.36 12.90
N THR A 220 -2.03 -5.36 12.48
CA THR A 220 -2.54 -5.25 11.10
C THR A 220 -1.64 -4.42 10.20
N GLY A 221 -0.60 -3.81 10.76
CA GLY A 221 0.39 -2.96 10.09
C GLY A 221 -0.08 -1.54 9.79
N GLY A 222 -1.28 -1.16 10.23
CA GLY A 222 -1.80 0.21 10.30
C GLY A 222 -1.66 1.01 9.01
N TRP A 223 -1.33 2.31 9.16
CA TRP A 223 -1.23 3.26 8.06
C TRP A 223 -0.19 2.81 7.01
N PHE A 224 0.96 2.27 7.44
CA PHE A 224 2.02 1.82 6.53
C PHE A 224 1.53 0.72 5.59
N THR A 225 0.81 -0.26 6.12
CA THR A 225 0.25 -1.36 5.31
C THR A 225 -0.82 -0.87 4.36
N MET A 226 -1.68 0.06 4.81
CA MET A 226 -2.71 0.67 3.96
C MET A 226 -2.07 1.38 2.77
N PHE A 227 -1.07 2.23 3.00
CA PHE A 227 -0.35 2.94 1.92
C PHE A 227 0.41 1.99 1.00
N MET A 228 1.06 0.97 1.55
CA MET A 228 1.71 -0.07 0.76
C MET A 228 0.70 -0.74 -0.17
N GLY A 229 -0.44 -1.21 0.36
CA GLY A 229 -1.49 -1.85 -0.42
C GLY A 229 -2.06 -0.95 -1.52
N VAL A 230 -2.37 0.31 -1.18
CA VAL A 230 -2.92 1.30 -2.11
C VAL A 230 -1.94 1.63 -3.23
N PHE A 231 -0.68 1.97 -2.92
CA PHE A 231 0.31 2.32 -3.94
C PHE A 231 0.68 1.13 -4.82
N SER A 232 0.82 -0.06 -4.25
CA SER A 232 1.05 -1.28 -5.02
C SER A 232 -0.12 -1.61 -5.93
N TYR A 233 -1.36 -1.43 -5.47
CA TYR A 233 -2.55 -1.64 -6.30
C TYR A 233 -2.62 -0.64 -7.46
N ILE A 234 -2.39 0.65 -7.20
CA ILE A 234 -2.36 1.69 -8.25
C ILE A 234 -1.29 1.35 -9.28
N ALA A 235 -0.09 0.96 -8.84
CA ALA A 235 0.99 0.60 -9.75
C ALA A 235 0.63 -0.58 -10.67
N ASP A 236 -0.22 -1.50 -10.18
CA ASP A 236 -0.68 -2.68 -10.92
C ASP A 236 -1.84 -2.36 -11.90
N ILE A 237 -2.68 -1.35 -11.63
CA ILE A 237 -3.82 -0.98 -12.49
C ILE A 237 -3.55 0.21 -13.44
N THR A 238 -2.41 0.89 -13.32
CA THR A 238 -2.06 2.08 -14.10
C THR A 238 -0.88 1.83 -15.04
N THR A 239 -0.87 2.52 -16.18
CA THR A 239 0.28 2.58 -17.09
C THR A 239 1.39 3.46 -16.51
N GLU A 240 2.63 3.30 -16.98
CA GLU A 240 3.78 4.05 -16.46
C GLU A 240 3.61 5.57 -16.58
N GLU A 241 2.98 6.03 -17.67
CA GLU A 241 2.73 7.45 -17.93
C GLU A 241 1.71 8.06 -16.95
N GLN A 242 0.65 7.32 -16.62
CA GLN A 242 -0.43 7.81 -15.75
C GLN A 242 -0.21 7.52 -14.26
N ARG A 243 0.74 6.63 -13.93
CA ARG A 243 1.00 6.17 -12.55
C ARG A 243 1.30 7.32 -11.60
N THR A 244 2.17 8.24 -12.00
CA THR A 244 2.54 9.41 -11.17
C THR A 244 1.35 10.30 -10.89
N LEU A 245 0.52 10.57 -11.91
CA LEU A 245 -0.70 11.38 -11.77
C LEU A 245 -1.70 10.72 -10.81
N ARG A 246 -1.91 9.41 -10.94
CA ARG A 246 -2.81 8.66 -10.06
C ARG A 246 -2.36 8.61 -8.61
N ILE A 247 -1.06 8.41 -8.38
CA ILE A 247 -0.47 8.51 -7.03
C ILE A 247 -0.64 9.93 -6.47
N GLY A 248 -0.46 10.96 -7.31
CA GLY A 248 -0.71 12.36 -6.94
C GLY A 248 -2.15 12.60 -6.48
N ILE A 249 -3.14 12.11 -7.23
CA ILE A 249 -4.56 12.19 -6.86
C ILE A 249 -4.82 11.52 -5.51
N VAL A 250 -4.29 10.32 -5.29
CA VAL A 250 -4.46 9.59 -4.03
C VAL A 250 -3.88 10.36 -2.85
N ASN A 251 -2.71 10.99 -3.04
CA ASN A 251 -2.12 11.84 -2.02
C ASN A 251 -2.93 13.11 -1.76
N LEU A 252 -3.60 13.68 -2.77
CA LEU A 252 -4.54 14.79 -2.59
C LEU A 252 -5.72 14.38 -1.71
N PHE A 253 -6.33 13.21 -1.95
CA PHE A 253 -7.42 12.71 -1.10
C PHE A 253 -6.97 12.46 0.35
N HIS A 254 -5.76 11.93 0.54
CA HIS A 254 -5.16 11.81 1.86
C HIS A 254 -4.98 13.18 2.53
N SER A 255 -4.34 14.12 1.82
CA SER A 255 -4.06 15.48 2.30
C SER A 255 -5.32 16.26 2.66
N VAL A 256 -6.42 16.11 1.90
CA VAL A 256 -7.72 16.72 2.21
C VAL A 256 -8.43 15.99 3.35
N GLY A 257 -8.31 14.66 3.43
CA GLY A 257 -8.95 13.86 4.47
C GLY A 257 -8.49 14.23 5.88
N VAL A 258 -7.22 14.60 6.06
CA VAL A 258 -6.65 14.93 7.38
C VAL A 258 -7.27 16.21 7.97
N PRO A 259 -7.24 17.39 7.32
CA PRO A 259 -7.89 18.61 7.82
C PRO A 259 -9.39 18.43 8.04
N VAL A 260 -10.08 17.72 7.15
CA VAL A 260 -11.53 17.51 7.31
C VAL A 260 -11.81 16.63 8.52
N GLY A 261 -11.04 15.55 8.73
CA GLY A 261 -11.14 14.73 9.93
C GLY A 261 -10.85 15.53 11.20
N ALA A 262 -9.80 16.35 11.21
CA ALA A 262 -9.42 17.18 12.34
C ALA A 262 -10.48 18.26 12.66
N ALA A 263 -11.02 18.93 11.64
CA ALA A 263 -12.06 19.95 11.78
C ALA A 263 -13.36 19.36 12.35
N LEU A 264 -13.76 18.18 11.86
CA LEU A 264 -14.94 17.47 12.38
C LEU A 264 -14.71 16.97 13.81
N SER A 265 -13.48 16.56 14.14
CA SER A 265 -13.16 15.96 15.43
C SER A 265 -13.41 16.89 16.61
N GLY A 266 -12.96 18.14 16.55
CA GLY A 266 -13.21 19.11 17.62
C GLY A 266 -14.71 19.38 17.85
N ILE A 267 -15.51 19.40 16.78
CA ILE A 267 -16.96 19.61 16.86
C ILE A 267 -17.67 18.38 17.43
N LEU A 268 -17.31 17.19 16.97
CA LEU A 268 -17.93 15.94 17.41
C LEU A 268 -17.62 15.66 18.88
N VAL A 269 -16.37 15.82 19.32
CA VAL A 269 -16.02 15.61 20.74
C VAL A 269 -16.88 16.50 21.65
N ARG A 270 -17.13 17.76 21.28
CA ARG A 270 -17.96 18.68 22.06
C ARG A 270 -19.46 18.36 22.04
N LYS A 271 -19.99 17.85 20.91
CA LYS A 271 -21.43 17.63 20.73
C LYS A 271 -21.92 16.24 21.16
N ILE A 272 -21.16 15.20 20.81
CA ILE A 272 -21.57 13.79 20.99
C ILE A 272 -20.66 13.04 21.97
N GLY A 273 -19.65 13.71 22.53
CA GLY A 273 -18.71 13.13 23.48
C GLY A 273 -17.76 12.11 22.85
N LEU A 274 -16.89 11.53 23.70
CA LEU A 274 -15.90 10.52 23.30
C LEU A 274 -16.57 9.27 22.71
N TYR A 275 -17.64 8.80 23.36
CA TYR A 275 -18.42 7.63 22.95
C TYR A 275 -19.00 7.77 21.54
N GLY A 276 -19.59 8.94 21.24
CA GLY A 276 -20.15 9.23 19.94
C GLY A 276 -19.08 9.24 18.85
N VAL A 277 -17.92 9.86 19.13
CA VAL A 277 -16.82 9.94 18.17
C VAL A 277 -16.31 8.55 17.79
N PHE A 278 -16.01 7.68 18.76
CA PHE A 278 -15.51 6.33 18.47
C PHE A 278 -16.56 5.47 17.74
N SER A 279 -17.84 5.67 18.04
CA SER A 279 -18.94 4.99 17.33
C SER A 279 -19.05 5.44 15.87
N VAL A 280 -18.92 6.75 15.61
CA VAL A 280 -18.87 7.30 14.25
C VAL A 280 -17.65 6.76 13.49
N SER A 281 -16.47 6.72 14.13
CA SER A 281 -15.28 6.12 13.51
C SER A 281 -15.48 4.63 13.18
N ALA A 282 -16.04 3.84 14.11
CA ALA A 282 -16.33 2.42 13.88
C ALA A 282 -17.29 2.20 12.69
N THR A 283 -18.36 2.98 12.59
CA THR A 283 -19.31 2.89 11.46
C THR A 283 -18.65 3.25 10.12
N LEU A 284 -17.81 4.29 10.08
CA LEU A 284 -17.05 4.66 8.88
C LEU A 284 -16.07 3.55 8.47
N TYR A 285 -15.42 2.87 9.41
CA TYR A 285 -14.56 1.72 9.10
C TYR A 285 -15.35 0.55 8.52
N VAL A 286 -16.54 0.25 9.04
CA VAL A 286 -17.43 -0.79 8.47
C VAL A 286 -17.83 -0.44 7.04
N LEU A 287 -18.21 0.82 6.79
CA LEU A 287 -18.53 1.29 5.44
C LEU A 287 -17.32 1.19 4.50
N SER A 288 -16.14 1.57 4.98
CA SER A 288 -14.88 1.46 4.24
C SER A 288 -14.56 0.00 3.89
N PHE A 289 -14.75 -0.91 4.84
CA PHE A 289 -14.55 -2.35 4.65
C PHE A 289 -15.52 -2.92 3.61
N ILE A 290 -16.81 -2.60 3.69
CA ILE A 290 -17.83 -3.04 2.73
C ILE A 290 -17.51 -2.51 1.33
N TYR A 291 -17.17 -1.22 1.23
CA TYR A 291 -16.80 -0.60 -0.04
C TYR A 291 -15.56 -1.28 -0.65
N GLY A 292 -14.50 -1.46 0.15
CA GLY A 292 -13.28 -2.14 -0.27
C GLY A 292 -13.54 -3.59 -0.68
N PHE A 293 -14.41 -4.29 0.05
CA PHE A 293 -14.73 -5.68 -0.25
C PHE A 293 -15.49 -5.83 -1.59
N ILE A 294 -16.44 -4.94 -1.89
CA ILE A 294 -17.25 -5.03 -3.12
C ILE A 294 -16.51 -4.44 -4.33
N ARG A 295 -15.85 -3.30 -4.17
CA ARG A 295 -15.33 -2.50 -5.30
C ARG A 295 -13.92 -2.92 -5.72
N ILE A 296 -13.06 -3.32 -4.78
CA ILE A 296 -11.68 -3.71 -5.07
C ILE A 296 -11.66 -5.14 -5.59
N LYS A 297 -11.29 -5.26 -6.87
CA LYS A 297 -11.05 -6.54 -7.54
C LYS A 297 -9.61 -6.93 -7.34
N GLU A 298 -9.35 -8.20 -7.09
CA GLU A 298 -7.97 -8.68 -6.96
C GLU A 298 -7.29 -8.65 -8.34
N VAL A 299 -6.12 -8.01 -8.42
CA VAL A 299 -5.30 -8.01 -9.63
C VAL A 299 -4.41 -9.24 -9.56
N LYS A 300 -4.86 -10.35 -10.17
CA LYS A 300 -4.07 -11.59 -10.18
C LYS A 300 -2.77 -11.38 -10.96
N LYS A 301 -1.64 -11.31 -10.24
CA LYS A 301 -0.34 -11.68 -10.81
C LYS A 301 -0.25 -13.20 -10.74
N SER A 302 -0.41 -13.86 -11.88
CA SER A 302 -0.17 -15.29 -11.99
C SER A 302 1.34 -15.54 -11.99
N ASP A 303 1.98 -15.52 -10.81
CA ASP A 303 3.23 -16.25 -10.65
C ASP A 303 2.86 -17.75 -10.64
N PRO A 304 3.25 -18.54 -11.66
CA PRO A 304 2.87 -19.95 -11.78
C PRO A 304 3.38 -20.81 -10.62
N SER A 305 4.26 -20.28 -9.76
CA SER A 305 4.80 -20.97 -8.59
C SER A 305 3.91 -20.91 -7.34
N VAL A 306 2.90 -20.03 -7.29
CA VAL A 306 2.08 -19.81 -6.09
C VAL A 306 0.74 -20.53 -6.21
N LYS A 307 0.55 -21.60 -5.43
CA LYS A 307 -0.75 -22.29 -5.34
C LYS A 307 -1.77 -21.40 -4.60
N PRO A 308 -3.01 -21.27 -5.08
CA PRO A 308 -4.05 -20.59 -4.32
C PRO A 308 -4.33 -21.34 -3.02
N SER A 309 -4.28 -20.64 -1.87
CA SER A 309 -4.58 -21.25 -0.58
C SER A 309 -6.05 -21.68 -0.53
N ALA A 310 -6.34 -22.92 -0.14
CA ALA A 310 -7.71 -23.42 -0.05
C ALA A 310 -8.36 -23.06 1.30
N ASN A 311 -7.55 -22.87 2.35
CA ASN A 311 -8.00 -22.67 3.74
C ASN A 311 -7.30 -21.49 4.43
N CYS A 312 -7.93 -20.91 5.47
CA CYS A 312 -7.35 -19.82 6.28
C CYS A 312 -6.01 -20.22 6.94
N CYS A 313 -5.88 -21.47 7.39
CA CYS A 313 -4.63 -21.96 8.00
C CYS A 313 -3.49 -22.10 6.95
N GLU A 314 -3.82 -22.48 5.72
CA GLU A 314 -2.85 -22.49 4.61
C GLU A 314 -2.48 -21.07 4.18
N TRP A 315 -3.44 -20.14 4.22
CA TRP A 315 -3.18 -18.72 3.97
C TRP A 315 -2.20 -18.16 4.99
N LEU A 316 -2.44 -18.38 6.30
CA LEU A 316 -1.53 -17.97 7.37
C LEU A 316 -0.15 -18.63 7.26
N ARG A 317 -0.09 -19.92 6.90
CA ARG A 317 1.18 -20.62 6.70
C ARG A 317 1.97 -20.06 5.51
N THR A 318 1.28 -19.70 4.44
CA THR A 318 1.89 -19.05 3.26
C THR A 318 2.33 -17.63 3.59
N PHE A 319 1.54 -16.92 4.40
CA PHE A 319 1.84 -15.58 4.89
C PHE A 319 3.12 -15.51 5.72
N PHE A 320 3.28 -16.44 6.67
CA PHE A 320 4.49 -16.56 7.50
C PHE A 320 5.59 -17.41 6.86
N ASP A 321 5.56 -17.66 5.54
CA ASP A 321 6.64 -18.39 4.87
C ASP A 321 7.89 -17.51 4.74
N THR A 322 8.88 -17.81 5.58
CA THR A 322 10.19 -17.16 5.60
C THR A 322 10.95 -17.23 4.27
N ARG A 323 10.57 -18.14 3.36
CA ARG A 323 11.16 -18.21 2.01
C ARG A 323 10.94 -16.90 1.24
N TYR A 324 9.73 -16.34 1.30
CA TYR A 324 9.41 -15.10 0.59
C TYR A 324 10.24 -13.93 1.14
N VAL A 325 10.37 -13.85 2.46
CA VAL A 325 11.19 -12.82 3.12
C VAL A 325 12.65 -12.93 2.69
N LYS A 326 13.23 -14.15 2.72
CA LYS A 326 14.62 -14.38 2.32
C LYS A 326 14.87 -13.95 0.87
N GLU A 327 13.97 -14.31 -0.04
CA GLU A 327 14.11 -13.94 -1.45
C GLU A 327 13.98 -12.44 -1.67
N THR A 328 13.03 -11.76 -1.01
CA THR A 328 12.89 -10.30 -1.05
C THR A 328 14.15 -9.62 -0.52
N PHE A 329 14.71 -10.11 0.59
CA PHE A 329 15.98 -9.61 1.13
C PHE A 329 17.13 -9.76 0.14
N VAL A 330 17.28 -10.93 -0.49
CA VAL A 330 18.33 -11.16 -1.50
C VAL A 330 18.18 -10.20 -2.69
N VAL A 331 16.95 -9.91 -3.13
CA VAL A 331 16.68 -8.96 -4.21
C VAL A 331 17.03 -7.53 -3.83
N ALA A 332 16.78 -7.12 -2.58
CA ALA A 332 17.13 -5.79 -2.07
C ALA A 332 18.64 -5.51 -2.16
N PHE A 333 19.48 -6.51 -1.89
CA PHE A 333 20.94 -6.37 -1.95
C PHE A 333 21.58 -6.72 -3.31
N LYS A 334 20.79 -7.19 -4.28
CA LYS A 334 21.30 -7.53 -5.61
C LYS A 334 21.76 -6.27 -6.36
N LYS A 335 22.97 -6.32 -6.95
CA LYS A 335 23.42 -5.28 -7.90
C LYS A 335 22.48 -5.29 -9.12
N GLY A 336 21.78 -4.19 -9.33
CA GLY A 336 20.88 -3.99 -10.47
C GLY A 336 21.46 -2.97 -11.47
N PRO A 337 20.94 -2.96 -12.72
CA PRO A 337 21.32 -1.95 -13.72
C PRO A 337 21.04 -0.54 -13.19
N ASN A 338 21.81 0.44 -13.69
CA ASN A 338 21.64 1.86 -13.38
C ASN A 338 21.78 2.18 -11.86
N ASN A 339 22.79 1.63 -11.18
CA ASN A 339 23.13 1.92 -9.79
C ASN A 339 21.96 1.80 -8.79
N ARG A 340 21.04 0.84 -9.01
CA ARG A 340 19.82 0.66 -8.19
C ARG A 340 20.10 0.64 -6.69
N ARG A 341 21.16 -0.05 -6.27
CA ARG A 341 21.53 -0.16 -4.85
C ARG A 341 21.83 1.20 -4.22
N ILE A 342 22.56 2.08 -4.91
CA ILE A 342 22.87 3.42 -4.41
C ILE A 342 21.58 4.24 -4.29
N ARG A 343 20.68 4.16 -5.29
CA ARG A 343 19.39 4.87 -5.24
C ARG A 343 18.51 4.42 -4.08
N VAL A 344 18.43 3.10 -3.81
CA VAL A 344 17.69 2.57 -2.66
C VAL A 344 18.30 3.06 -1.34
N ILE A 345 19.63 3.01 -1.20
CA ILE A 345 20.32 3.52 0.01
C ILE A 345 20.07 5.01 0.20
N MET A 346 20.19 5.81 -0.87
CA MET A 346 19.92 7.25 -0.82
C MET A 346 18.47 7.54 -0.40
N LEU A 347 17.49 6.79 -0.91
CA LEU A 347 16.09 6.94 -0.51
C LEU A 347 15.87 6.62 0.97
N VAL A 348 16.52 5.58 1.51
CA VAL A 348 16.44 5.24 2.94
C VAL A 348 17.06 6.35 3.79
N VAL A 349 18.23 6.88 3.41
CA VAL A 349 18.87 8.00 4.12
C VAL A 349 17.99 9.25 4.11
N VAL A 350 17.43 9.61 2.96
CA VAL A 350 16.50 10.74 2.85
C VAL A 350 15.29 10.56 3.76
N MET A 351 14.70 9.37 3.81
CA MET A 351 13.58 9.09 4.71
C MET A 351 13.98 9.21 6.18
N CYS A 352 15.15 8.72 6.58
CA CYS A 352 15.66 8.89 7.95
C CYS A 352 15.86 10.36 8.32
N VAL A 353 16.36 11.19 7.40
CA VAL A 353 16.60 12.62 7.64
C VAL A 353 15.30 13.41 7.70
N ILE A 354 14.31 13.08 6.87
CA ILE A 354 13.03 13.81 6.84
C ILE A 354 12.14 13.40 8.02
N ILE A 355 12.04 12.11 8.31
CA ILE A 355 11.09 11.57 9.30
C ILE A 355 11.71 11.52 10.70
N GLY A 356 13.02 11.30 10.80
CA GLY A 356 13.73 11.19 12.08
C GLY A 356 13.51 12.35 13.05
N PRO A 357 13.48 13.62 12.62
CA PRO A 357 13.25 14.76 13.51
C PRO A 357 11.79 14.97 13.95
N ILE A 358 10.82 14.23 13.39
CA ILE A 358 9.39 14.40 13.68
C ILE A 358 8.98 13.65 14.95
N TYR A 359 9.78 12.66 15.36
CA TYR A 359 9.63 11.86 16.57
C TYR A 359 10.78 12.16 17.53
#